data_AF-A0AAV5TPI1-F1
#
_entry.id   AF-A0AAV5TPI1-F1
#
_cell.length_a   1.000
_cell.length_b   1.000
_cell.length_c   1.000
_cell.angle_alpha   90.00
_cell.angle_beta   90.00
_cell.angle_gamma   90.00
#
_symmetry.space_group_name_H-M   'P 1'
#
loop_
_entity.id
_entity.type
_entity.pdbx_description
1 polymer ?
#
loop_
_entity_poly.entity_id
_entity_poly.type
_entity_poly.pdbx_seq_one_letter_code
_entity_poly.pdbx_strand_id
1 'polypeptide(L)'
;IQMTSPPSPTRLLSYGSVVLDQDDFDLLLDGQWLNDRLITFATEYLMDQLNADEREKMELVCASTCEMLKFSPEFTSWLADYRSRSLVFFVVNDNRDPTRPGGGTHWSLLIYEKDRNRFSYLDSLYNPARAEAEVIMEAAARHLCPPGTKPKLHTVTCPKQENTHDCGVMVIEFVRFMLQHGRKTAAKALEMLAVTRMDGAYMRECRTNWRTIICDLKKREEIRMKNNGE
;
A
#
# COMPACT_ATOMS: atom_id res chain seq x y z
N ILE A 1 3.06 -37.67 -23.94
CA ILE A 1 2.19 -36.49 -23.75
C ILE A 1 3.12 -35.31 -23.51
N GLN A 2 3.31 -34.46 -24.51
CA GLN A 2 4.23 -33.33 -24.43
C GLN A 2 3.54 -32.25 -23.60
N MET A 3 4.04 -32.01 -22.38
CA MET A 3 3.57 -30.90 -21.55
C MET A 3 3.96 -29.60 -22.24
N THR A 4 3.00 -28.95 -22.88
CA THR A 4 3.15 -27.58 -23.33
C THR A 4 3.36 -26.72 -22.09
N SER A 5 4.46 -25.97 -22.04
CA SER A 5 4.65 -24.94 -21.03
C SER A 5 3.41 -24.05 -20.99
N PRO A 6 2.93 -23.64 -19.79
CA PRO A 6 1.82 -22.70 -19.71
C PRO A 6 2.17 -21.45 -20.53
N PRO A 7 1.18 -20.83 -21.20
CA PRO A 7 1.42 -19.57 -21.91
C PRO A 7 2.04 -18.57 -20.93
N SER A 8 3.11 -17.89 -21.36
CA SER A 8 3.70 -16.82 -20.58
C SER A 8 2.61 -15.80 -20.23
N PRO A 9 2.53 -15.32 -18.96
CA PRO A 9 1.49 -14.38 -18.57
C PRO A 9 1.52 -13.15 -19.48
N THR A 10 0.37 -12.81 -20.04
CA THR A 10 0.24 -11.68 -20.95
C THR A 10 0.41 -10.39 -20.14
N ARG A 11 1.58 -9.75 -20.27
CA ARG A 11 1.84 -8.41 -19.68
C ARG A 11 0.72 -7.45 -20.09
N LEU A 12 0.17 -6.75 -19.10
CA LEU A 12 -0.95 -5.81 -19.27
C LEU A 12 -0.49 -4.35 -19.21
N LEU A 13 0.33 -3.99 -18.21
CA LEU A 13 0.75 -2.61 -17.95
C LEU A 13 2.11 -2.62 -17.25
N SER A 14 3.01 -1.70 -17.60
CA SER A 14 4.19 -1.41 -16.77
C SER A 14 4.02 -0.02 -16.17
N TYR A 15 4.03 0.08 -14.84
CA TYR A 15 3.83 1.35 -14.16
C TYR A 15 4.69 1.42 -12.89
N GLY A 16 5.48 2.48 -12.78
CA GLY A 16 6.38 2.68 -11.64
C GLY A 16 7.32 1.49 -11.44
N SER A 17 7.27 0.88 -10.25
CA SER A 17 8.13 -0.26 -9.89
C SER A 17 7.55 -1.63 -10.23
N VAL A 18 6.31 -1.69 -10.76
CA VAL A 18 5.61 -2.95 -11.01
C VAL A 18 5.22 -3.13 -12.48
N VAL A 19 5.21 -4.38 -12.89
CA VAL A 19 4.50 -4.83 -14.09
C VAL A 19 3.21 -5.47 -13.60
N LEU A 20 2.10 -5.28 -14.30
CA LEU A 20 0.86 -6.01 -14.08
C LEU A 20 0.61 -6.94 -15.27
N ASP A 21 0.10 -8.13 -15.00
CA ASP A 21 -0.41 -9.07 -15.99
C ASP A 21 -1.94 -9.23 -15.89
N GLN A 22 -2.50 -10.12 -16.71
CA GLN A 22 -3.93 -10.36 -16.73
C GLN A 22 -4.44 -10.98 -15.42
N ASP A 23 -3.63 -11.85 -14.78
CA ASP A 23 -4.02 -12.49 -13.51
C ASP A 23 -4.10 -11.45 -12.40
N ASP A 24 -3.14 -10.51 -12.33
CA ASP A 24 -3.20 -9.36 -11.44
C ASP A 24 -4.50 -8.56 -11.67
N PHE A 25 -4.84 -8.25 -12.91
CA PHE A 25 -6.02 -7.45 -13.24
C PHE A 25 -7.34 -8.12 -12.83
N ASP A 26 -7.41 -9.45 -12.91
CA ASP A 26 -8.60 -10.22 -12.55
C ASP A 26 -8.80 -10.29 -11.03
N LEU A 27 -7.78 -10.05 -10.21
CA LEU A 27 -7.93 -9.88 -8.76
C LEU A 27 -8.70 -8.60 -8.36
N LEU A 28 -8.95 -7.68 -9.31
CA LEU A 28 -9.85 -6.54 -9.09
C LEU A 28 -11.33 -6.91 -9.24
N LEU A 29 -11.67 -8.14 -9.64
CA LEU A 29 -13.05 -8.62 -9.59
C LEU A 29 -13.53 -8.70 -8.13
N ASP A 30 -14.84 -8.56 -7.93
CA ASP A 30 -15.45 -8.68 -6.61
C ASP A 30 -15.17 -10.07 -6.01
N GLY A 31 -14.97 -10.15 -4.69
CA GLY A 31 -14.62 -11.42 -4.04
C GLY A 31 -13.14 -11.81 -4.07
N GLN A 32 -12.29 -11.14 -4.86
CA GLN A 32 -10.89 -11.50 -5.00
C GLN A 32 -9.96 -10.72 -4.06
N TRP A 33 -8.89 -11.37 -3.62
CA TRP A 33 -7.88 -10.77 -2.76
C TRP A 33 -6.85 -10.03 -3.62
N LEU A 34 -6.57 -8.78 -3.29
CA LEU A 34 -5.49 -8.06 -3.98
C LEU A 34 -4.13 -8.62 -3.54
N ASN A 35 -3.21 -8.70 -4.50
CA ASN A 35 -1.81 -8.99 -4.23
C ASN A 35 -0.99 -7.70 -4.01
N ASP A 36 0.29 -7.88 -3.70
CA ASP A 36 1.26 -6.82 -3.49
C ASP A 36 1.46 -5.92 -4.74
N ARG A 37 1.46 -6.50 -5.94
CA ARG A 37 1.63 -5.77 -7.22
C ARG A 37 0.51 -4.75 -7.43
N LEU A 38 -0.74 -5.13 -7.23
CA LEU A 38 -1.88 -4.21 -7.36
C LEU A 38 -1.89 -3.11 -6.30
N ILE A 39 -1.59 -3.45 -5.04
CA ILE A 39 -1.53 -2.46 -3.97
C ILE A 39 -0.40 -1.48 -4.24
N THR A 40 0.77 -1.97 -4.67
CA THR A 40 1.93 -1.14 -5.04
C THR A 40 1.60 -0.25 -6.23
N PHE A 41 1.03 -0.80 -7.31
CA PHE A 41 0.57 -0.02 -8.46
C PHE A 41 -0.37 1.11 -8.03
N ALA A 42 -1.43 0.78 -7.28
CA ALA A 42 -2.46 1.75 -6.92
C ALA A 42 -1.88 2.87 -6.04
N THR A 43 -1.03 2.53 -5.07
CA THR A 43 -0.45 3.50 -4.15
C THR A 43 0.65 4.35 -4.80
N GLU A 44 1.47 3.81 -5.71
CA GLU A 44 2.38 4.59 -6.55
C GLU A 44 1.62 5.53 -7.48
N TYR A 45 0.57 5.04 -8.15
CA TYR A 45 -0.29 5.86 -9.00
C TYR A 45 -0.87 7.05 -8.23
N LEU A 46 -1.38 6.83 -7.01
CA LEU A 46 -1.90 7.90 -6.15
C LEU A 46 -0.82 8.91 -5.74
N MET A 47 0.40 8.45 -5.46
CA MET A 47 1.53 9.31 -5.13
C MET A 47 1.93 10.19 -6.32
N ASP A 48 1.87 9.67 -7.54
CA ASP A 48 2.16 10.41 -8.77
C ASP A 48 1.10 11.47 -9.11
N GLN A 49 -0.10 11.39 -8.50
CA GLN A 49 -1.13 12.43 -8.67
C GLN A 49 -0.90 13.66 -7.76
N LEU A 50 0.08 13.61 -6.86
CA LEU A 50 0.42 14.72 -5.97
C LEU A 50 1.21 15.79 -6.72
N ASN A 51 1.06 17.05 -6.31
CA ASN A 51 2.01 18.08 -6.77
C ASN A 51 3.38 17.90 -6.10
N ALA A 52 4.41 18.58 -6.63
CA ALA A 52 5.79 18.42 -6.17
C ALA A 52 5.96 18.64 -4.66
N ASP A 53 5.37 19.72 -4.11
CA ASP A 53 5.46 20.05 -2.69
C ASP A 53 4.79 18.99 -1.78
N GLU A 54 3.72 18.37 -2.27
CA GLU A 54 3.02 17.29 -1.58
C GLU A 54 3.81 15.98 -1.65
N ARG A 55 4.34 15.66 -2.84
CA ARG A 55 5.14 14.46 -3.07
C ARG A 55 6.44 14.45 -2.26
N GLU A 56 7.03 15.62 -2.00
CA GLU A 56 8.22 15.73 -1.16
C GLU A 56 7.94 15.46 0.33
N LYS A 57 6.70 15.64 0.79
CA LYS A 57 6.31 15.44 2.20
C LYS A 57 5.89 14.02 2.51
N MET A 58 5.64 13.20 1.51
CA MET A 58 5.07 11.87 1.67
C MET A 58 6.02 10.82 1.10
N GLU A 59 6.05 9.65 1.72
CA GLU A 59 6.74 8.49 1.15
C GLU A 59 5.98 7.21 1.41
N LEU A 60 6.11 6.25 0.49
CA LEU A 60 5.47 4.95 0.57
C LEU A 60 6.53 3.86 0.55
N VAL A 61 6.45 2.95 1.51
CA VAL A 61 7.19 1.70 1.55
C VAL A 61 6.23 0.59 1.14
N CYS A 62 6.43 0.05 -0.06
CA CYS A 62 5.58 -0.99 -0.63
C CYS A 62 5.64 -2.30 0.18
N ALA A 63 4.71 -3.20 -0.12
CA ALA A 63 4.54 -4.47 0.59
C ALA A 63 5.82 -5.33 0.60
N SER A 64 6.47 -5.49 -0.55
CA SER A 64 7.71 -6.28 -0.68
C SER A 64 8.86 -5.66 0.12
N THR A 65 8.97 -4.33 0.14
CA THR A 65 9.97 -3.64 0.97
C THR A 65 9.65 -3.78 2.46
N CYS A 66 8.38 -3.75 2.86
CA CYS A 66 7.97 -4.03 4.24
C CYS A 66 8.28 -5.48 4.65
N GLU A 67 8.15 -6.44 3.73
CA GLU A 67 8.57 -7.82 3.96
C GLU A 67 10.07 -7.93 4.19
N MET A 68 10.88 -7.24 3.36
CA MET A 68 12.32 -7.12 3.58
C MET A 68 12.64 -6.54 4.97
N LEU A 69 11.91 -5.51 5.42
CA LEU A 69 12.10 -4.95 6.77
C LEU A 69 11.85 -5.96 7.89
N LYS A 70 10.90 -6.89 7.71
CA LYS A 70 10.59 -7.93 8.70
C LYS A 70 11.68 -9.00 8.78
N PHE A 71 12.23 -9.42 7.63
CA PHE A 71 13.11 -10.60 7.55
C PHE A 71 14.58 -10.27 7.34
N SER A 72 14.93 -9.01 7.11
CA SER A 72 16.31 -8.56 6.92
C SER A 72 16.55 -7.20 7.61
N PRO A 73 16.41 -7.13 8.95
CA PRO A 73 16.45 -5.88 9.73
C PRO A 73 17.78 -5.13 9.69
N GLU A 74 18.83 -5.73 9.13
CA GLU A 74 20.12 -5.13 8.84
C GLU A 74 20.06 -4.17 7.63
N PHE A 75 19.18 -4.40 6.65
CA PHE A 75 19.06 -3.57 5.45
C PHE A 75 18.01 -2.47 5.61
N THR A 76 18.24 -1.55 6.55
CA THR A 76 17.26 -0.52 6.95
C THR A 76 17.79 0.91 6.84
N SER A 77 19.07 1.12 6.56
CA SER A 77 19.71 2.44 6.58
C SER A 77 19.13 3.43 5.58
N TRP A 78 18.59 2.95 4.46
CA TRP A 78 17.92 3.77 3.44
C TRP A 78 16.67 4.48 3.97
N LEU A 79 16.05 4.00 5.06
CA LEU A 79 14.94 4.71 5.71
C LEU A 79 15.36 6.09 6.25
N ALA A 80 16.67 6.34 6.44
CA ALA A 80 17.17 7.65 6.82
C ALA A 80 16.86 8.73 5.77
N ASP A 81 16.73 8.35 4.50
CA ASP A 81 16.37 9.26 3.39
C ASP A 81 14.94 9.80 3.56
N TYR A 82 14.10 9.10 4.33
CA TYR A 82 12.71 9.47 4.56
C TYR A 82 12.51 10.26 5.85
N ARG A 83 13.59 10.59 6.59
CA ARG A 83 13.51 11.36 7.84
C ARG A 83 12.93 12.76 7.64
N SER A 84 13.07 13.34 6.45
CA SER A 84 12.50 14.66 6.13
C SER A 84 10.98 14.63 5.96
N ARG A 85 10.42 13.48 5.57
CA ARG A 85 9.00 13.28 5.19
C ARG A 85 8.06 13.50 6.38
N SER A 86 6.94 14.15 6.13
CA SER A 86 5.87 14.36 7.12
C SER A 86 5.14 13.07 7.43
N LEU A 87 4.82 12.28 6.40
CA LEU A 87 4.24 10.94 6.54
C LEU A 87 5.04 9.90 5.76
N VAL A 88 5.26 8.75 6.40
CA VAL A 88 5.80 7.55 5.73
C VAL A 88 4.79 6.42 5.92
N PHE A 89 4.25 5.94 4.81
CA PHE A 89 3.27 4.86 4.74
C PHE A 89 4.00 3.52 4.56
N PHE A 90 3.57 2.50 5.29
CA PHE A 90 4.11 1.15 5.21
C PHE A 90 2.94 0.18 4.96
N VAL A 91 2.96 -0.49 3.81
CA VAL A 91 1.96 -1.51 3.46
C VAL A 91 2.32 -2.81 4.16
N VAL A 92 1.58 -3.15 5.21
CA VAL A 92 1.90 -4.29 6.08
C VAL A 92 1.13 -5.53 5.64
N ASN A 93 1.85 -6.65 5.56
CA ASN A 93 1.29 -7.98 5.39
C ASN A 93 1.59 -8.84 6.62
N ASP A 94 0.67 -9.69 7.03
CA ASP A 94 0.83 -10.63 8.16
C ASP A 94 1.66 -11.88 7.82
N ASN A 95 2.30 -11.96 6.65
CA ASN A 95 3.18 -13.09 6.31
C ASN A 95 4.30 -13.25 7.34
N ARG A 96 4.49 -14.48 7.81
CA ARG A 96 5.52 -14.86 8.80
C ARG A 96 6.60 -15.77 8.23
N ASP A 97 6.46 -16.17 6.97
CA ASP A 97 7.39 -17.06 6.30
C ASP A 97 7.79 -16.49 4.94
N PRO A 98 9.01 -15.93 4.80
CA PRO A 98 9.47 -15.34 3.54
C PRO A 98 9.77 -16.41 2.48
N THR A 99 9.81 -17.69 2.87
CA THR A 99 10.09 -18.79 1.93
C THR A 99 8.83 -19.27 1.21
N ARG A 100 7.64 -18.81 1.63
CA ARG A 100 6.36 -19.16 1.04
C ARG A 100 5.89 -18.07 0.07
N PRO A 101 5.95 -18.30 -1.27
CA PRO A 101 5.41 -17.35 -2.23
C PRO A 101 3.91 -17.13 -2.00
N GLY A 102 3.47 -15.87 -2.10
CA GLY A 102 2.08 -15.50 -1.82
C GLY A 102 1.64 -15.79 -0.38
N GLY A 103 2.59 -15.79 0.56
CA GLY A 103 2.31 -15.92 1.99
C GLY A 103 1.54 -14.73 2.57
N GLY A 104 1.03 -14.91 3.78
CA GLY A 104 0.16 -13.95 4.44
C GLY A 104 -1.30 -14.08 4.06
N THR A 105 -2.15 -13.58 4.94
CA THR A 105 -3.60 -13.61 4.83
C THR A 105 -4.29 -12.26 4.98
N HIS A 106 -3.56 -11.20 5.32
CA HIS A 106 -4.18 -9.91 5.60
C HIS A 106 -3.29 -8.71 5.29
N TRP A 107 -3.91 -7.65 4.79
CA TRP A 107 -3.28 -6.37 4.51
C TRP A 107 -3.71 -5.32 5.51
N SER A 108 -2.76 -4.52 5.99
CA SER A 108 -3.00 -3.39 6.89
C SER A 108 -2.03 -2.25 6.59
N LEU A 109 -2.24 -1.09 7.23
CA LEU A 109 -1.45 0.11 6.96
C LEU A 109 -0.82 0.64 8.25
N LEU A 110 0.48 0.89 8.21
CA LEU A 110 1.22 1.57 9.26
C LEU A 110 1.68 2.94 8.73
N ILE A 111 1.53 3.99 9.54
CA ILE A 111 1.89 5.36 9.15
C ILE A 111 2.79 5.96 10.22
N TYR A 112 4.01 6.36 9.84
CA TYR A 112 4.80 7.24 10.69
C TYR A 112 4.38 8.70 10.50
N GLU A 113 3.97 9.35 11.59
CA GLU A 113 3.63 10.77 11.66
C GLU A 113 4.79 11.54 12.30
N LYS A 114 5.60 12.21 11.49
CA LYS A 114 6.81 12.92 11.96
C LYS A 114 6.51 14.00 13.00
N ASP A 115 5.52 14.86 12.75
CA ASP A 115 5.18 15.98 13.64
C ASP A 115 4.78 15.52 15.04
N ARG A 116 4.29 14.28 15.16
CA ARG A 116 3.86 13.70 16.44
C ARG A 116 4.82 12.62 16.96
N ASN A 117 5.90 12.32 16.22
CA ASN A 117 6.81 11.19 16.44
C ASN A 117 6.07 9.91 16.83
N ARG A 118 5.09 9.50 16.02
CA ARG A 118 4.14 8.42 16.33
C ARG A 118 3.94 7.51 15.14
N PHE A 119 3.73 6.24 15.41
CA PHE A 119 3.25 5.27 14.44
C PHE A 119 1.76 5.01 14.66
N SER A 120 0.95 5.30 13.64
CA SER A 120 -0.49 5.06 13.60
C SER A 120 -0.77 3.83 12.76
N TYR A 121 -1.46 2.84 13.34
CA TYR A 121 -1.77 1.56 12.73
C TYR A 121 -3.26 1.48 12.40
N LEU A 122 -3.56 1.27 11.11
CA LEU A 122 -4.90 1.15 10.56
C LEU A 122 -5.10 -0.26 10.02
N ASP A 123 -6.17 -0.89 10.48
CA ASP A 123 -6.52 -2.26 10.12
C ASP A 123 -8.05 -2.35 9.99
N SER A 124 -8.50 -2.83 8.84
CA SER A 124 -9.91 -3.02 8.51
C SER A 124 -10.59 -4.15 9.29
N LEU A 125 -9.85 -4.98 10.02
CA LEU A 125 -10.40 -6.00 10.91
C LEU A 125 -10.76 -5.44 12.29
N TYR A 126 -11.74 -6.06 12.95
CA TYR A 126 -12.17 -5.67 14.30
C TYR A 126 -11.14 -6.01 15.38
N ASN A 127 -10.39 -7.11 15.20
CA ASN A 127 -9.37 -7.58 16.14
C ASN A 127 -8.01 -7.63 15.44
N PRO A 128 -7.33 -6.48 15.31
CA PRO A 128 -6.13 -6.38 14.50
C PRO A 128 -4.93 -7.05 15.17
N ALA A 129 -4.22 -7.90 14.44
CA ALA A 129 -2.92 -8.42 14.85
C ALA A 129 -1.86 -7.33 14.65
N ARG A 130 -0.99 -7.12 15.63
CA ARG A 130 -0.09 -5.95 15.65
C ARG A 130 1.37 -6.32 15.48
N ALA A 131 1.72 -7.60 15.61
CA ALA A 131 3.09 -8.07 15.71
C ALA A 131 3.95 -7.64 14.50
N GLU A 132 3.41 -7.77 13.28
CA GLU A 132 4.12 -7.46 12.06
C GLU A 132 4.30 -5.95 11.88
N ALA A 133 3.32 -5.15 12.31
CA ALA A 133 3.44 -3.70 12.35
C ALA A 133 4.43 -3.22 13.42
N GLU A 134 4.51 -3.90 14.57
CA GLU A 134 5.49 -3.61 15.62
C GLU A 134 6.92 -3.86 15.13
N VAL A 135 7.17 -4.98 14.44
CA VAL A 135 8.49 -5.28 13.85
C VAL A 135 8.90 -4.19 12.84
N ILE A 136 8.00 -3.80 11.93
CA ILE A 136 8.28 -2.75 10.95
C ILE A 136 8.50 -1.40 11.66
N MET A 137 7.69 -1.07 12.67
CA MET A 137 7.86 0.13 13.49
C MET A 137 9.24 0.17 14.13
N GLU A 138 9.69 -0.91 14.77
CA GLU A 138 11.00 -0.99 15.42
C GLU A 138 12.15 -0.81 14.42
N ALA A 139 12.03 -1.42 13.24
CA ALA A 139 12.99 -1.26 12.16
C ALA A 139 13.07 0.21 11.70
N ALA A 140 11.92 0.85 11.47
CA ALA A 140 11.84 2.23 10.96
C ALA A 140 12.18 3.30 12.00
N ALA A 141 11.80 3.07 13.26
CA ALA A 141 12.04 3.95 14.39
C ALA A 141 13.50 4.37 14.52
N ARG A 142 14.43 3.44 14.29
CA ARG A 142 15.88 3.68 14.38
C ARG A 142 16.37 4.78 13.43
N HIS A 143 15.67 4.99 12.33
CA HIS A 143 16.08 5.91 11.27
C HIS A 143 15.22 7.16 11.17
N LEU A 144 13.91 7.01 11.43
CA LEU A 144 12.91 8.07 11.28
C LEU A 144 12.69 8.90 12.55
N CYS A 145 12.81 8.28 13.73
CA CYS A 145 12.53 8.95 14.99
C CYS A 145 13.75 9.73 15.50
N PRO A 146 13.56 10.82 16.26
CA PRO A 146 14.65 11.48 16.95
C PRO A 146 15.40 10.52 17.90
N PRO A 147 16.74 10.63 18.02
CA PRO A 147 17.52 9.81 18.93
C PRO A 147 17.00 9.86 20.37
N GLY A 148 17.02 8.73 21.06
CA GLY A 148 16.57 8.63 22.46
C GLY A 148 15.05 8.58 22.66
N THR A 149 14.26 8.62 21.58
CA THR A 149 12.81 8.45 21.66
C THR A 149 12.42 6.96 21.62
N LYS A 150 11.31 6.61 22.27
CA LYS A 150 10.68 5.29 22.20
C LYS A 150 9.34 5.43 21.48
N PRO A 151 9.28 5.16 20.17
CA PRO A 151 8.01 5.26 19.45
C PRO A 151 7.04 4.20 19.95
N LYS A 152 5.75 4.55 19.91
CA LYS A 152 4.65 3.68 20.30
C LYS A 152 3.78 3.41 19.09
N LEU A 153 3.25 2.19 19.02
CA LEU A 153 2.25 1.82 18.05
C LEU A 153 0.85 2.20 18.55
N HIS A 154 0.19 3.11 17.83
CA HIS A 154 -1.15 3.56 18.14
C HIS A 154 -2.14 2.96 17.15
N THR A 155 -2.98 2.03 17.58
CA THR A 155 -4.07 1.55 16.73
C THR A 155 -5.12 2.64 16.63
N VAL A 156 -5.47 2.99 15.41
CA VAL A 156 -6.44 4.03 15.10
C VAL A 156 -7.77 3.38 14.78
N THR A 157 -8.86 4.01 15.23
CA THR A 157 -10.19 3.64 14.74
C THR A 157 -10.31 4.00 13.28
N CYS A 158 -10.69 3.05 12.44
CA CYS A 158 -10.85 3.24 11.01
C CYS A 158 -12.06 2.43 10.52
N PRO A 159 -12.52 2.68 9.28
CA PRO A 159 -13.59 1.89 8.69
C PRO A 159 -13.20 0.41 8.65
N LYS A 160 -14.17 -0.46 8.82
CA LYS A 160 -13.98 -1.91 8.92
C LYS A 160 -14.52 -2.60 7.67
N GLN A 161 -13.81 -3.62 7.20
CA GLN A 161 -14.27 -4.41 6.06
C GLN A 161 -15.48 -5.26 6.46
N GLU A 162 -16.40 -5.47 5.53
CA GLU A 162 -17.63 -6.25 5.73
C GLU A 162 -17.50 -7.71 5.26
N ASN A 163 -16.35 -8.06 4.68
CA ASN A 163 -16.06 -9.38 4.09
C ASN A 163 -14.63 -9.83 4.41
N THR A 164 -14.12 -10.85 3.73
CA THR A 164 -12.79 -11.44 3.97
C THR A 164 -11.71 -11.02 2.97
N HIS A 165 -12.03 -10.23 1.95
CA HIS A 165 -11.17 -10.05 0.77
C HIS A 165 -10.84 -8.59 0.43
N ASP A 166 -11.52 -7.62 1.04
CA ASP A 166 -11.32 -6.20 0.73
C ASP A 166 -10.18 -5.53 1.52
N CYS A 167 -9.43 -6.25 2.37
CA CYS A 167 -8.34 -5.66 3.15
C CYS A 167 -7.31 -4.90 2.28
N GLY A 168 -6.97 -5.41 1.10
CA GLY A 168 -6.08 -4.72 0.16
C GLY A 168 -6.70 -3.43 -0.41
N VAL A 169 -7.99 -3.44 -0.74
CA VAL A 169 -8.71 -2.25 -1.21
C VAL A 169 -8.79 -1.20 -0.09
N MET A 170 -9.06 -1.63 1.14
CA MET A 170 -9.08 -0.78 2.34
C MET A 170 -7.74 -0.08 2.56
N VAL A 171 -6.61 -0.79 2.41
CA VAL A 171 -5.27 -0.18 2.52
C VAL A 171 -5.07 0.91 1.47
N ILE A 172 -5.44 0.65 0.21
CA ILE A 172 -5.36 1.65 -0.87
C ILE A 172 -6.21 2.87 -0.52
N GLU A 173 -7.42 2.67 -0.01
CA GLU A 173 -8.33 3.75 0.37
C GLU A 173 -7.86 4.54 1.59
N PHE A 174 -7.23 3.89 2.57
CA PHE A 174 -6.60 4.58 3.69
C PHE A 174 -5.44 5.46 3.22
N VAL A 175 -4.60 4.96 2.32
CA VAL A 175 -3.53 5.77 1.70
C VAL A 175 -4.14 6.95 0.94
N ARG A 176 -5.11 6.70 0.04
CA ARG A 176 -5.79 7.75 -0.74
C ARG A 176 -6.37 8.84 0.17
N PHE A 177 -7.06 8.45 1.24
CA PHE A 177 -7.66 9.38 2.19
C PHE A 177 -6.60 10.22 2.91
N MET A 178 -5.52 9.59 3.38
CA MET A 178 -4.43 10.29 4.05
C MET A 178 -3.65 11.19 3.11
N LEU A 179 -3.48 10.81 1.85
CA LEU A 179 -2.90 11.66 0.83
C LEU A 179 -3.78 12.88 0.55
N GLN A 180 -5.11 12.78 0.63
CA GLN A 180 -6.02 13.91 0.42
C GLN A 180 -6.14 14.84 1.63
N HIS A 181 -6.17 14.28 2.84
CA HIS A 181 -6.53 15.03 4.06
C HIS A 181 -5.38 15.19 5.07
N GLY A 182 -4.39 14.28 5.05
CA GLY A 182 -3.28 14.23 6.00
C GLY A 182 -2.21 15.31 5.83
N ARG A 183 -2.26 16.07 4.71
CA ARG A 183 -1.24 17.05 4.31
C ARG A 183 -1.01 18.18 5.33
N LYS A 184 -2.08 18.60 6.01
CA LYS A 184 -2.03 19.69 7.02
C LYS A 184 -1.92 19.15 8.44
N THR A 185 -2.68 18.10 8.75
CA THR A 185 -2.72 17.54 10.10
C THR A 185 -3.17 16.08 10.01
N ALA A 186 -2.21 15.16 10.11
CA ALA A 186 -2.49 13.72 10.10
C ALA A 186 -3.49 13.31 11.19
N ALA A 187 -3.40 13.89 12.39
CA ALA A 187 -4.35 13.63 13.48
C ALA A 187 -5.82 13.91 13.08
N LYS A 188 -6.10 15.07 12.48
CA LYS A 188 -7.45 15.43 12.02
C LYS A 188 -7.92 14.53 10.88
N ALA A 189 -7.03 14.16 9.97
CA ALA A 189 -7.34 13.23 8.90
C ALA A 189 -7.72 11.84 9.45
N LEU A 190 -6.99 11.34 10.45
CA LEU A 190 -7.31 10.08 11.11
C LEU A 190 -8.65 10.13 11.86
N GLU A 191 -8.97 11.26 12.52
CA GLU A 191 -10.28 11.49 13.15
C GLU A 191 -11.42 11.51 12.13
N MET A 192 -11.22 12.16 10.97
CA MET A 192 -12.20 12.14 9.88
C MET A 192 -12.36 10.74 9.28
N LEU A 193 -11.25 10.03 9.06
CA LEU A 193 -11.25 8.67 8.52
C LEU A 193 -12.04 7.72 9.42
N ALA A 194 -11.93 7.86 10.75
CA ALA A 194 -12.63 7.02 11.72
C ALA A 194 -14.16 7.03 11.56
N VAL A 195 -14.74 8.08 10.97
CA VAL A 195 -16.18 8.22 10.73
C VAL A 195 -16.57 8.15 9.25
N THR A 196 -15.60 7.93 8.36
CA THR A 196 -15.85 7.78 6.92
C THR A 196 -16.51 6.43 6.64
N ARG A 197 -17.54 6.43 5.81
CA ARG A 197 -18.19 5.18 5.37
C ARG A 197 -17.44 4.57 4.19
N MET A 198 -16.94 3.35 4.37
CA MET A 198 -16.27 2.54 3.34
C MET A 198 -16.90 1.14 3.33
N ASP A 199 -18.16 1.05 2.93
CA ASP A 199 -18.92 -0.20 2.93
C ASP A 199 -18.68 -1.05 1.66
N GLY A 200 -19.30 -2.22 1.57
CA GLY A 200 -19.12 -3.12 0.43
C GLY A 200 -19.55 -2.53 -0.92
N ALA A 201 -20.51 -1.59 -0.96
CA ALA A 201 -20.87 -0.91 -2.21
C ALA A 201 -19.75 0.02 -2.66
N TYR A 202 -19.18 0.78 -1.72
CA TYR A 202 -18.02 1.62 -1.95
C TYR A 202 -16.79 0.80 -2.40
N MET A 203 -16.53 -0.37 -1.78
CA MET A 203 -15.42 -1.25 -2.20
C MET A 203 -15.55 -1.74 -3.64
N ARG A 204 -16.76 -2.15 -4.08
CA ARG A 204 -17.01 -2.56 -5.46
C ARG A 204 -16.81 -1.42 -6.46
N GLU A 205 -17.16 -0.20 -6.07
CA GLU A 205 -16.90 1.00 -6.87
C GLU A 205 -15.39 1.25 -6.99
N CYS A 206 -14.64 1.20 -5.88
CA CYS A 206 -13.18 1.32 -5.88
C CYS A 206 -12.53 0.29 -6.82
N ARG A 207 -12.93 -0.98 -6.74
CA ARG A 207 -12.48 -2.05 -7.63
C ARG A 207 -12.73 -1.73 -9.12
N THR A 208 -13.93 -1.25 -9.43
CA THR A 208 -14.30 -0.83 -10.79
C THR A 208 -13.47 0.36 -11.29
N ASN A 209 -13.21 1.33 -10.41
CA ASN A 209 -12.39 2.50 -10.72
C ASN A 209 -10.94 2.10 -11.02
N TRP A 210 -10.34 1.22 -10.22
CA TRP A 210 -8.99 0.72 -10.47
C TRP A 210 -8.87 -0.03 -11.80
N ARG A 211 -9.89 -0.84 -12.16
CA ARG A 211 -9.94 -1.48 -13.48
C ARG A 211 -9.97 -0.46 -14.61
N THR A 212 -10.78 0.59 -14.47
CA THR A 212 -10.87 1.68 -15.45
C THR A 212 -9.52 2.38 -15.61
N ILE A 213 -8.85 2.73 -14.51
CA ILE A 213 -7.53 3.38 -14.53
C ILE A 213 -6.51 2.52 -15.26
N ILE A 214 -6.41 1.22 -14.96
CA ILE A 214 -5.45 0.32 -15.62
C ILE A 214 -5.75 0.22 -17.12
N CYS A 215 -7.02 0.06 -17.51
CA CYS A 215 -7.43 0.02 -18.91
C CYS A 215 -7.06 1.30 -19.67
N ASP A 216 -7.24 2.46 -19.04
CA ASP A 216 -6.94 3.74 -19.69
C ASP A 216 -5.43 3.99 -19.79
N LEU A 217 -4.65 3.60 -18.78
CA LEU A 217 -3.18 3.65 -18.84
C LEU A 217 -2.63 2.71 -19.92
N LYS A 218 -3.16 1.48 -20.02
CA LYS A 218 -2.79 0.53 -21.08
C LYS A 218 -3.03 1.11 -22.47
N LYS A 219 -4.21 1.69 -22.73
CA LYS A 219 -4.52 2.35 -24.01
C LYS A 219 -3.53 3.47 -24.32
N ARG A 220 -3.13 4.27 -23.32
CA ARG A 220 -2.14 5.35 -23.49
C ARG A 220 -0.75 4.81 -23.83
N GLU A 221 -0.32 3.73 -23.18
CA GLU A 221 0.95 3.04 -23.48
C GLU A 221 0.94 2.50 -24.93
N GLU A 222 -0.14 1.85 -25.36
CA GLU A 222 -0.29 1.34 -26.73
C GLU A 222 -0.27 2.46 -27.79
N ILE A 223 -0.93 3.59 -27.52
CA ILE A 223 -0.89 4.76 -28.41
C ILE A 223 0.53 5.33 -28.49
N ARG A 224 1.23 5.42 -27.35
CA ARG A 224 2.61 5.92 -27.31
C ARG A 224 3.57 5.02 -28.08
N MET A 225 3.47 3.70 -27.96
CA MET A 225 4.29 2.75 -28.70
C MET A 225 4.06 2.87 -30.22
N LYS A 226 2.80 2.91 -30.65
CA LYS A 226 2.43 3.13 -32.06
C LYS A 226 2.99 4.43 -32.63
N ASN A 227 2.96 5.52 -31.84
CA ASN A 227 3.50 6.81 -32.27
C ASN A 227 5.04 6.85 -32.30
N ASN A 228 5.70 6.00 -31.51
CA ASN A 228 7.16 5.92 -31.43
C ASN A 228 7.78 4.89 -32.40
N GLY A 229 6.96 4.13 -33.13
CA GLY A 229 7.42 3.14 -34.10
C GLY A 229 8.03 1.88 -33.47
N GLU A 230 7.69 1.59 -32.21
CA GLU A 230 8.03 0.34 -31.50
C GLU A 230 6.91 -0.69 -31.63
#